data_AF-A0A914MAT7-F1
#
_entry.id   AF-A0A914MAT7-F1
#
_cell.length_a   1.000
_cell.length_b   1.000
_cell.length_c   1.000
_cell.angle_alpha   90.00
_cell.angle_beta   90.00
_cell.angle_gamma   90.00
#
_symmetry.space_group_name_H-M   'P 1'
#
loop_
_entity.id
_entity.type
_entity.pdbx_description
1 polymer ?
#
loop_
_entity_poly.entity_id
_entity_poly.type
_entity_poly.pdbx_seq_one_letter_code
_entity_poly.pdbx_strand_id
1 'polypeptide(L)'
;MTSVPRPLNSCTNYEYVYNLIVEDIEDNSTCGIVNSNGRVGFANIKNSCFTNSVLQSLLHTPVLAELYANGAIKKNINEINNNSTKGILTAWLCGIANCYWSSKYCLINTVEIMNVLSSQLGNQFDGYSPQFAFQFQDILLNKLAEDVNEINYPEYDFTPYLDGPITTWAMDYNARKNRYMRSIIHSMFG
;
A
#
# COMPACT_ATOMS: atom_id res chain seq x y z
N MET A 1 13.56 -22.82 -5.86
CA MET A 1 14.07 -22.00 -6.97
C MET A 1 13.73 -20.56 -6.64
N THR A 2 14.71 -19.67 -6.49
CA THR A 2 14.45 -18.25 -6.23
C THR A 2 14.05 -17.61 -7.56
N SER A 3 12.78 -17.24 -7.73
CA SER A 3 12.35 -16.41 -8.86
C SER A 3 13.20 -15.14 -8.86
N VAL A 4 13.75 -14.79 -10.02
CA VAL A 4 14.48 -13.53 -10.19
C VAL A 4 13.43 -12.42 -10.31
N PRO A 5 13.47 -11.37 -9.47
CA PRO A 5 12.47 -10.31 -9.52
C PRO A 5 12.45 -9.62 -10.89
N ARG A 6 11.25 -9.31 -11.41
CA ARG A 6 11.11 -8.64 -12.71
C ARG A 6 11.33 -7.13 -12.54
N PRO A 7 12.20 -6.48 -13.34
CA PRO A 7 12.46 -5.05 -13.20
C PRO A 7 11.27 -4.21 -13.68
N LEU A 8 10.87 -3.22 -12.87
CA LEU A 8 9.93 -2.18 -13.31
C LEU A 8 10.63 -1.19 -14.25
N ASN A 9 9.92 -0.71 -15.27
CA ASN A 9 10.44 0.25 -16.26
C ASN A 9 9.60 1.53 -16.32
N SER A 10 10.00 2.50 -17.16
CA SER A 10 9.33 3.80 -17.29
C SER A 10 7.88 3.74 -17.82
N CYS A 11 7.45 2.60 -18.37
CA CYS A 11 6.10 2.36 -18.89
C CYS A 11 5.24 1.52 -17.93
N THR A 12 5.71 1.30 -16.70
CA THR A 12 4.98 0.56 -15.67
C THR A 12 3.66 1.26 -15.35
N ASN A 13 2.55 0.55 -15.49
CA ASN A 13 1.21 1.03 -15.19
C ASN A 13 0.50 0.07 -14.22
N TYR A 14 -0.71 0.46 -13.79
CA TYR A 14 -1.52 -0.34 -12.86
C TYR A 14 -1.68 -1.80 -13.31
N GLU A 15 -2.14 -2.01 -14.55
CA GLU A 15 -2.38 -3.34 -15.13
C GLU A 15 -1.14 -4.23 -15.09
N TYR A 16 0.02 -3.69 -15.46
CA TYR A 16 1.26 -4.44 -15.45
C TYR A 16 1.62 -4.92 -14.05
N VAL A 17 1.59 -4.01 -13.05
CA VAL A 17 1.97 -4.33 -11.67
C VAL A 17 0.98 -5.29 -11.02
N TYR A 18 -0.31 -5.09 -11.28
CA TYR A 18 -1.36 -5.98 -10.78
C TYR A 18 -1.14 -7.40 -11.31
N ASN A 19 -0.97 -7.57 -12.62
CA ASN A 19 -0.75 -8.89 -13.24
C ASN A 19 0.58 -9.51 -12.79
N LEU A 20 1.65 -8.70 -12.70
CA LEU A 20 2.95 -9.12 -12.18
C LEU A 20 2.83 -9.80 -10.81
N ILE A 21 2.10 -9.18 -9.89
CA ILE A 21 1.90 -9.70 -8.53
C ILE A 21 1.01 -10.95 -8.55
N VAL A 22 -0.09 -10.93 -9.29
CA VAL A 22 -0.99 -12.09 -9.37
C VAL A 22 -0.27 -13.32 -9.94
N GLU A 23 0.47 -13.15 -11.04
CA GLU A 23 1.26 -14.20 -11.68
C GLU A 23 2.36 -14.74 -10.74
N ASP A 24 3.11 -13.87 -10.06
CA ASP A 24 4.15 -14.34 -9.12
C ASP A 24 3.55 -15.15 -7.97
N ILE A 25 2.39 -14.73 -7.47
CA ILE A 25 1.67 -15.47 -6.42
C ILE A 25 1.19 -16.82 -6.98
N GLU A 26 0.60 -16.84 -8.18
CA GLU A 26 0.14 -18.07 -8.83
C GLU A 26 1.26 -19.08 -9.07
N ASP A 27 2.42 -18.61 -9.53
CA ASP A 27 3.54 -19.47 -9.91
C ASP A 27 4.36 -19.95 -8.70
N ASN A 28 4.50 -19.12 -7.65
CA ASN A 28 5.49 -19.34 -6.59
C ASN A 28 4.90 -19.55 -5.18
N SER A 29 3.60 -19.37 -4.97
CA SER A 29 2.96 -19.53 -3.65
C SER A 29 2.49 -20.96 -3.37
N THR A 30 2.32 -21.27 -2.10
CA THR A 30 1.85 -22.60 -1.68
C THR A 30 0.32 -22.63 -1.67
N CYS A 31 -0.24 -23.44 -2.57
CA CYS A 31 -1.66 -23.78 -2.56
C CYS A 31 -1.98 -24.70 -1.37
N GLY A 32 -3.18 -24.56 -0.81
CA GLY A 32 -3.62 -25.42 0.29
C GLY A 32 -5.14 -25.38 0.47
N ILE A 33 -5.68 -26.42 1.11
CA ILE A 33 -7.11 -26.43 1.50
C ILE A 33 -7.28 -25.47 2.68
N VAL A 34 -7.80 -24.28 2.40
CA VAL A 34 -8.12 -23.29 3.43
C VAL A 34 -9.63 -23.30 3.65
N ASN A 35 -10.06 -23.72 4.84
CA ASN A 35 -11.49 -23.86 5.19
C ASN A 35 -12.26 -22.52 5.29
N SER A 36 -11.58 -21.38 5.11
CA SER A 36 -12.18 -20.04 5.16
C SER A 36 -11.26 -19.00 4.52
N ASN A 37 -11.81 -18.05 3.76
CA ASN A 37 -11.05 -16.96 3.14
C ASN A 37 -10.30 -16.12 4.20
N GLY A 38 -9.21 -15.47 3.78
CA GLY A 38 -8.45 -14.56 4.66
C GLY A 38 -7.58 -15.24 5.71
N ARG A 39 -7.37 -16.56 5.62
CA ARG A 39 -6.43 -17.32 6.45
C ARG A 39 -5.18 -17.71 5.64
N VAL A 40 -4.41 -16.71 5.25
CA VAL A 40 -3.22 -16.90 4.41
C VAL A 40 -1.99 -16.31 5.10
N GLY A 41 -0.90 -17.07 5.17
CA GLY A 41 0.38 -16.59 5.66
C GLY A 41 1.17 -15.85 4.57
N PHE A 42 2.11 -15.00 4.97
CA PHE A 42 3.13 -14.45 4.07
C PHE A 42 4.50 -15.06 4.41
N ALA A 43 5.22 -15.52 3.39
CA ALA A 43 6.58 -16.01 3.57
C ALA A 43 7.48 -14.88 4.07
N ASN A 44 8.29 -15.16 5.10
CA ASN A 44 9.27 -14.20 5.59
C ASN A 44 10.57 -14.38 4.80
N ILE A 45 10.92 -13.36 4.01
CA ILE A 45 12.20 -13.24 3.32
C ILE A 45 12.97 -12.06 3.90
N LYS A 46 14.25 -12.24 4.26
CA LYS A 46 15.20 -11.17 4.62
C LYS A 46 14.57 -10.01 5.43
N ASN A 47 14.23 -10.26 6.70
CA ASN A 47 13.63 -9.28 7.63
C ASN A 47 12.27 -8.69 7.23
N SER A 48 11.54 -9.24 6.25
CA SER A 48 10.21 -8.74 5.84
C SER A 48 9.07 -9.01 6.85
N CYS A 49 9.34 -9.52 8.06
CA CYS A 49 8.29 -9.80 9.04
C CYS A 49 7.48 -8.55 9.45
N PHE A 50 8.09 -7.37 9.46
CA PHE A 50 7.39 -6.11 9.71
C PHE A 50 6.45 -5.74 8.55
N THR A 51 6.85 -6.01 7.29
CA THR A 51 5.98 -5.84 6.12
C THR A 51 4.81 -6.80 6.19
N ASN A 52 5.09 -8.06 6.50
CA ASN A 52 4.10 -9.11 6.61
C ASN A 52 3.07 -8.78 7.70
N SER A 53 3.49 -8.28 8.86
CA SER A 53 2.56 -7.92 9.93
C SER A 53 1.65 -6.74 9.57
N VAL A 54 2.17 -5.72 8.88
CA VAL A 54 1.38 -4.59 8.39
C VAL A 54 0.43 -5.00 7.26
N LEU A 55 0.87 -5.84 6.32
CA LEU A 55 -0.01 -6.38 5.28
C LEU A 55 -1.19 -7.15 5.89
N GLN A 56 -0.92 -7.99 6.89
CA GLN A 56 -1.97 -8.70 7.61
C GLN A 56 -2.95 -7.74 8.29
N SER A 57 -2.46 -6.69 8.97
CA SER A 57 -3.37 -5.73 9.64
C SER A 57 -4.23 -4.93 8.65
N LEU A 58 -3.65 -4.49 7.52
CA LEU A 58 -4.38 -3.77 6.48
C LEU A 58 -5.41 -4.63 5.78
N LEU A 59 -5.04 -5.87 5.41
CA LEU A 59 -5.95 -6.81 4.74
C LEU A 59 -7.09 -7.29 5.64
N HIS A 60 -6.96 -7.18 6.96
CA HIS A 60 -8.03 -7.45 7.93
C HIS A 60 -8.78 -6.19 8.39
N THR A 61 -8.54 -5.03 7.76
CA THR A 61 -9.37 -3.84 7.95
C THR A 61 -10.53 -3.87 6.96
N PRO A 62 -11.79 -4.15 7.39
CA PRO A 62 -12.85 -4.61 6.47
C PRO A 62 -13.12 -3.71 5.26
N VAL A 63 -13.25 -2.40 5.46
CA VAL A 63 -13.56 -1.45 4.37
C VAL A 63 -12.38 -1.32 3.41
N LEU A 64 -11.15 -1.31 3.93
CA LEU A 64 -9.95 -1.26 3.11
C LEU A 64 -9.78 -2.56 2.31
N ALA A 65 -9.95 -3.70 2.97
CA ALA A 65 -9.85 -5.03 2.36
C ALA A 65 -10.82 -5.18 1.19
N GLU A 66 -12.08 -4.77 1.38
CA GLU A 66 -13.10 -4.82 0.34
C GLU A 66 -12.71 -3.94 -0.86
N LEU A 67 -12.32 -2.68 -0.62
CA LEU A 67 -11.94 -1.72 -1.67
C LEU A 67 -10.79 -2.20 -2.56
N TYR A 68 -9.81 -2.88 -1.98
CA TYR A 68 -8.64 -3.37 -2.71
C TYR A 68 -8.90 -4.74 -3.35
N ALA A 69 -9.57 -5.66 -2.66
CA ALA A 69 -9.83 -7.01 -3.17
C ALA A 69 -10.78 -7.01 -4.38
N ASN A 70 -11.77 -6.12 -4.42
CA ASN A 70 -12.67 -5.97 -5.57
C ASN A 70 -12.15 -5.00 -6.64
N GLY A 71 -11.00 -4.35 -6.43
CA GLY A 71 -10.41 -3.37 -7.33
C GLY A 71 -11.18 -2.05 -7.45
N ALA A 72 -12.19 -1.80 -6.60
CA ALA A 72 -13.02 -0.58 -6.65
C ALA A 72 -12.21 0.69 -6.40
N ILE A 73 -11.07 0.59 -5.70
CA ILE A 73 -10.14 1.69 -5.48
C ILE A 73 -9.49 2.21 -6.77
N LYS A 74 -9.43 1.39 -7.84
CA LYS A 74 -8.75 1.74 -9.11
C LYS A 74 -9.30 3.03 -9.74
N LYS A 75 -10.61 3.26 -9.64
CA LYS A 75 -11.27 4.47 -10.20
C LYS A 75 -10.84 5.78 -9.52
N ASN A 76 -10.23 5.69 -8.33
CA ASN A 76 -9.80 6.82 -7.54
C ASN A 76 -8.33 7.17 -7.77
N ILE A 77 -7.59 6.40 -8.58
CA ILE A 77 -6.17 6.66 -8.83
C ILE A 77 -6.00 8.02 -9.49
N ASN A 78 -5.14 8.84 -8.90
CA ASN A 78 -4.73 10.12 -9.44
C ASN A 78 -3.28 10.06 -9.94
N GLU A 79 -3.13 9.79 -11.23
CA GLU A 79 -1.82 9.80 -11.91
C GLU A 79 -1.25 11.22 -12.08
N ILE A 80 -2.06 12.28 -11.90
CA ILE A 80 -1.60 13.67 -12.04
C ILE A 80 -0.83 14.09 -10.79
N ASN A 81 -1.21 13.60 -9.61
CA ASN A 81 -0.54 13.93 -8.35
C ASN A 81 0.96 13.63 -8.40
N ASN A 82 1.79 14.64 -8.17
CA ASN A 82 3.26 14.54 -8.21
C ASN A 82 3.84 13.68 -7.07
N ASN A 83 3.13 13.53 -5.96
CA ASN A 83 3.59 12.75 -4.80
C ASN A 83 3.14 11.28 -4.82
N SER A 84 2.23 10.94 -5.74
CA SER A 84 1.74 9.58 -5.95
C SER A 84 2.83 8.66 -6.50
N THR A 85 2.61 7.37 -6.38
CA THR A 85 3.35 6.33 -7.10
C THR A 85 2.72 6.03 -8.47
N LYS A 86 1.89 6.95 -8.99
CA LYS A 86 1.11 6.77 -10.22
C LYS A 86 0.24 5.50 -10.19
N GLY A 87 -0.25 5.13 -9.00
CA GLY A 87 -1.09 3.95 -8.80
C GLY A 87 -0.33 2.62 -8.70
N ILE A 88 1.01 2.62 -8.71
CA ILE A 88 1.82 1.39 -8.62
C ILE A 88 1.59 0.67 -7.29
N LEU A 89 1.62 1.38 -6.16
CA LEU A 89 1.37 0.76 -4.85
C LEU A 89 -0.10 0.37 -4.68
N THR A 90 -1.02 1.12 -5.29
CA THR A 90 -2.43 0.73 -5.34
C THR A 90 -2.63 -0.58 -6.09
N ALA A 91 -2.00 -0.75 -7.26
CA ALA A 91 -2.01 -1.98 -8.05
C ALA A 91 -1.40 -3.16 -7.29
N TRP A 92 -0.25 -2.93 -6.65
CA TRP A 92 0.46 -3.89 -5.82
C TRP A 92 -0.44 -4.44 -4.71
N LEU A 93 -1.10 -3.57 -3.94
CA LEU A 93 -1.98 -4.02 -2.86
C LEU A 93 -3.26 -4.68 -3.39
N CYS A 94 -3.80 -4.24 -4.54
CA CYS A 94 -4.94 -4.90 -5.18
C CYS A 94 -4.62 -6.34 -5.59
N GLY A 95 -3.46 -6.57 -6.21
CA GLY A 95 -3.02 -7.91 -6.60
C GLY A 95 -2.86 -8.84 -5.40
N ILE A 96 -2.22 -8.34 -4.33
CA ILE A 96 -2.10 -9.07 -3.06
C ILE A 96 -3.48 -9.38 -2.47
N ALA A 97 -4.35 -8.38 -2.36
CA ALA A 97 -5.67 -8.53 -1.74
C ALA A 97 -6.55 -9.54 -2.50
N ASN A 98 -6.57 -9.48 -3.83
CA ASN A 98 -7.30 -10.45 -4.64
C ASN A 98 -6.83 -11.89 -4.35
N CYS A 99 -5.53 -12.15 -4.46
CA CYS A 99 -4.99 -13.48 -4.20
C CYS A 99 -5.21 -13.93 -2.75
N TYR A 100 -5.02 -13.04 -1.78
CA TYR A 100 -5.20 -13.31 -0.35
C TYR A 100 -6.63 -13.74 0.00
N TRP A 101 -7.62 -13.13 -0.63
CA TRP A 101 -9.04 -13.42 -0.38
C TRP A 101 -9.64 -14.50 -1.30
N SER A 102 -8.83 -15.11 -2.19
CA SER A 102 -9.27 -16.12 -3.16
C SER A 102 -9.48 -17.54 -2.60
N SER A 103 -9.05 -17.81 -1.36
CA SER A 103 -9.03 -19.15 -0.72
C SER A 103 -8.20 -20.23 -1.43
N LYS A 104 -7.32 -19.84 -2.37
CA LYS A 104 -6.45 -20.78 -3.09
C LYS A 104 -5.15 -21.10 -2.34
N TYR A 105 -4.63 -20.14 -1.57
CA TYR A 105 -3.28 -20.19 -1.01
C TYR A 105 -3.31 -20.30 0.51
N CYS A 106 -2.37 -21.06 1.09
CA CYS A 106 -2.13 -21.07 2.53
C CYS A 106 -0.88 -20.24 2.92
N LEU A 107 0.05 -20.06 1.98
CA LEU A 107 1.27 -19.26 2.16
C LEU A 107 1.63 -18.54 0.86
N ILE A 108 1.62 -17.21 0.87
CA ILE A 108 1.99 -16.36 -0.26
C ILE A 108 3.51 -16.13 -0.28
N ASN A 109 4.13 -16.30 -1.45
CA ASN A 109 5.50 -15.90 -1.72
C ASN A 109 5.59 -14.36 -1.76
N THR A 110 6.63 -13.79 -1.16
CA THR A 110 6.78 -12.34 -1.01
C THR A 110 7.92 -11.73 -1.82
N VAL A 111 8.59 -12.49 -2.70
CA VAL A 111 9.77 -12.00 -3.44
C VAL A 111 9.43 -10.83 -4.34
N GLU A 112 8.43 -10.97 -5.22
CA GLU A 112 8.03 -9.88 -6.11
C GLU A 112 7.28 -8.77 -5.35
N ILE A 113 6.52 -9.13 -4.32
CA ILE A 113 5.88 -8.18 -3.38
C ILE A 113 6.92 -7.21 -2.80
N MET A 114 8.05 -7.72 -2.30
CA MET A 114 9.10 -6.89 -1.71
C MET A 114 9.88 -6.11 -2.77
N ASN A 115 10.06 -6.66 -3.97
CA ASN A 115 10.74 -5.97 -5.08
C ASN A 115 9.99 -4.71 -5.52
N VAL A 116 8.69 -4.84 -5.80
CA VAL A 116 7.83 -3.69 -6.16
C VAL A 116 7.82 -2.66 -5.03
N LEU A 117 7.61 -3.10 -3.79
CA LEU A 117 7.60 -2.21 -2.62
C LEU A 117 8.89 -1.38 -2.50
N SER A 118 10.05 -2.05 -2.59
CA SER A 118 11.36 -1.41 -2.47
C SER A 118 11.62 -0.40 -3.60
N SER A 119 11.14 -0.70 -4.81
CA SER A 119 11.27 0.22 -5.95
C SER A 119 10.51 1.54 -5.75
N GLN A 120 9.42 1.53 -4.99
CA GLN A 120 8.56 2.71 -4.79
C GLN A 120 8.89 3.48 -3.51
N LEU A 121 9.23 2.76 -2.44
CA LEU A 121 9.50 3.37 -1.13
C LEU A 121 11.00 3.59 -0.85
N GLY A 122 11.87 3.13 -1.75
CA GLY A 122 13.32 3.30 -1.69
C GLY A 122 14.04 2.19 -0.93
N ASN A 123 15.38 2.23 -1.02
CA ASN A 123 16.28 1.17 -0.56
C ASN A 123 16.18 0.88 0.95
N GLN A 124 15.64 1.79 1.76
CA GLN A 124 15.43 1.51 3.18
C GLN A 124 14.50 0.32 3.43
N PHE A 125 13.69 -0.09 2.43
CA PHE A 125 12.79 -1.25 2.48
C PHE A 125 13.35 -2.52 1.82
N ASP A 126 14.64 -2.55 1.44
CA ASP A 126 15.30 -3.65 0.73
C ASP A 126 15.56 -4.93 1.55
N GLY A 127 15.19 -4.92 2.85
CA GLY A 127 15.30 -6.03 3.78
C GLY A 127 16.60 -6.08 4.60
N TYR A 128 17.55 -5.15 4.40
CA TYR A 128 18.81 -5.13 5.14
C TYR A 128 18.84 -4.15 6.31
N SER A 129 17.95 -3.16 6.31
CA SER A 129 17.88 -2.13 7.37
C SER A 129 16.83 -2.48 8.44
N PRO A 130 17.13 -2.36 9.75
CA PRO A 130 16.12 -2.49 10.80
C PRO A 130 15.01 -1.46 10.61
N GLN A 131 13.78 -1.91 10.57
CA GLN A 131 12.60 -1.07 10.38
C GLN A 131 11.55 -1.38 11.44
N PHE A 132 10.82 -0.35 11.84
CA PHE A 132 9.69 -0.49 12.73
C PHE A 132 8.40 -0.62 11.91
N ALA A 133 7.57 -1.63 12.24
CA ALA A 133 6.29 -1.85 11.56
C ALA A 133 5.40 -0.60 11.54
N PHE A 134 5.40 0.18 12.61
CA PHE A 134 4.65 1.45 12.68
C PHE A 134 5.13 2.47 11.63
N GLN A 135 6.45 2.66 11.48
CA GLN A 135 7.01 3.58 10.49
C GLN A 135 6.68 3.11 9.06
N PHE A 136 6.77 1.81 8.82
CA PHE A 136 6.39 1.24 7.54
C PHE A 136 4.90 1.47 7.24
N GLN A 137 4.02 1.21 8.22
CA GLN A 137 2.59 1.41 8.07
C GLN A 137 2.24 2.88 7.74
N ASP A 138 2.85 3.83 8.44
CA ASP A 138 2.64 5.26 8.18
C ASP A 138 3.06 5.65 6.77
N ILE A 139 4.27 5.25 6.35
CA ILE A 139 4.78 5.53 5.00
C ILE A 139 3.88 4.89 3.93
N LEU A 140 3.48 3.63 4.13
CA LEU A 140 2.63 2.91 3.18
C LEU A 140 1.25 3.56 3.05
N LEU A 141 0.58 3.85 4.17
CA LEU A 141 -0.74 4.49 4.15
C LEU A 141 -0.68 5.89 3.55
N ASN A 142 0.36 6.67 3.85
CA ASN A 142 0.56 7.98 3.23
C ASN A 142 0.72 7.85 1.71
N LYS A 143 1.54 6.90 1.23
CA LYS A 143 1.73 6.71 -0.21
C LYS A 143 0.50 6.17 -0.94
N LEU A 144 -0.25 5.26 -0.33
CA LEU A 144 -1.53 4.82 -0.87
C LEU A 144 -2.54 5.97 -0.88
N ALA A 145 -2.56 6.82 0.15
CA ALA A 145 -3.43 7.99 0.18
C ALA A 145 -3.07 9.01 -0.91
N GLU A 146 -1.78 9.20 -1.20
CA GLU A 146 -1.31 10.04 -2.32
C GLU A 146 -1.71 9.47 -3.70
N ASP A 147 -1.65 8.14 -3.88
CA ASP A 147 -2.13 7.48 -5.11
C ASP A 147 -3.58 7.78 -5.43
N VAL A 148 -4.43 8.00 -4.41
CA VAL A 148 -5.87 8.27 -4.55
C VAL A 148 -6.28 9.65 -4.04
N ASN A 149 -5.34 10.58 -3.97
CA ASN A 149 -5.59 11.95 -3.56
C ASN A 149 -6.27 12.71 -4.70
N GLU A 150 -7.44 13.30 -4.44
CA GLU A 150 -8.18 14.09 -5.42
C GLU A 150 -7.46 15.40 -5.79
N ILE A 151 -6.46 15.80 -5.00
CA ILE A 151 -5.68 17.02 -5.21
C ILE A 151 -4.45 16.71 -6.07
N ASN A 152 -4.36 17.36 -7.23
CA ASN A 152 -3.27 17.14 -8.20
C ASN A 152 -1.93 17.76 -7.77
N TYR A 153 -1.97 18.88 -7.07
CA TYR A 153 -0.77 19.62 -6.67
C TYR A 153 -0.90 20.01 -5.19
N PRO A 154 -0.73 19.05 -4.27
CA PRO A 154 -0.84 19.34 -2.85
C PRO A 154 0.34 20.21 -2.40
N GLU A 155 0.02 21.37 -1.81
CA GLU A 155 0.98 22.26 -1.18
C GLU A 155 0.96 22.02 0.33
N TYR A 156 2.01 21.40 0.87
CA TYR A 156 2.12 21.18 2.30
C TYR A 156 2.63 22.45 3.00
N ASP A 157 1.76 23.03 3.81
CA ASP A 157 2.09 24.17 4.67
C ASP A 157 2.37 23.68 6.09
N PHE A 158 3.66 23.63 6.45
CA PHE A 158 4.15 23.26 7.78
C PHE A 158 4.40 24.46 8.68
N THR A 159 3.86 25.63 8.39
CA THR A 159 4.04 26.81 9.24
C THR A 159 3.64 26.49 10.68
N PRO A 160 4.60 26.55 11.65
CA PRO A 160 4.30 26.25 13.04
C PRO A 160 3.42 27.38 13.61
N TYR A 161 2.36 27.02 14.32
CA TYR A 161 1.51 28.02 14.98
C TYR A 161 2.28 28.71 16.09
N LEU A 162 2.16 30.04 16.14
CA LEU A 162 2.89 30.85 17.11
C LEU A 162 2.06 31.29 18.32
N ASP A 163 0.71 31.26 18.32
CA ASP A 163 -0.14 31.58 19.50
C ASP A 163 -1.66 31.29 19.28
N GLY A 164 -2.44 31.12 20.37
CA GLY A 164 -3.92 31.07 20.36
C GLY A 164 -4.59 29.88 21.09
N PRO A 165 -5.95 29.86 21.22
CA PRO A 165 -6.68 28.74 21.79
C PRO A 165 -6.60 27.48 20.94
N ILE A 166 -6.45 26.31 21.58
CA ILE A 166 -6.34 25.01 20.91
C ILE A 166 -7.52 24.68 19.97
N THR A 167 -8.71 25.20 20.26
CA THR A 167 -9.91 25.01 19.43
C THR A 167 -9.78 25.70 18.08
N THR A 168 -9.23 26.92 18.05
CA THR A 168 -8.97 27.67 16.82
C THR A 168 -7.94 26.95 15.97
N TRP A 169 -6.90 26.38 16.60
CA TRP A 169 -5.88 25.59 15.91
C TRP A 169 -6.44 24.30 15.32
N ALA A 170 -7.29 23.58 16.05
CA ALA A 170 -7.94 22.39 15.54
C ALA A 170 -8.82 22.70 14.30
N MET A 171 -9.56 23.81 14.34
CA MET A 171 -10.37 24.26 13.21
C MET A 171 -9.52 24.62 11.99
N ASP A 172 -8.45 25.41 12.17
CA ASP A 172 -7.60 25.82 11.06
C ASP A 172 -6.76 24.65 10.51
N TYR A 173 -6.27 23.75 11.35
CA TYR A 173 -5.64 22.50 10.92
C TYR A 173 -6.57 21.68 10.04
N ASN A 174 -7.82 21.46 10.46
CA ASN A 174 -8.81 20.73 9.67
C ASN A 174 -9.13 21.44 8.34
N ALA A 175 -9.19 22.77 8.34
CA ALA A 175 -9.42 23.56 7.13
C ALA A 175 -8.25 23.47 6.14
N ARG A 176 -7.00 23.46 6.64
CA ARG A 176 -5.79 23.32 5.81
C ARG A 176 -5.59 21.90 5.30
N LYS A 177 -5.89 20.90 6.13
CA LYS A 177 -5.81 19.47 5.81
C LYS A 177 -6.53 19.09 4.51
N ASN A 178 -7.76 19.58 4.35
CA ASN A 178 -8.57 19.34 3.14
C ASN A 178 -8.05 20.02 1.86
N ARG A 179 -7.02 20.87 1.95
CA ARG A 179 -6.37 21.53 0.80
C ARG A 179 -5.24 20.72 0.21
N TYR A 180 -4.62 19.81 0.96
CA TYR A 180 -3.51 18.98 0.48
C TYR A 180 -3.81 17.48 0.50
N MET A 181 -4.75 17.01 1.32
CA MET A 181 -5.12 15.59 1.32
C MET A 181 -6.64 15.43 1.31
N ARG A 182 -7.14 14.86 0.21
CA ARG A 182 -8.53 14.44 0.09
C ARG A 182 -8.57 13.11 -0.63
N SER A 183 -8.59 12.04 0.15
CA SER A 183 -8.67 10.69 -0.38
C SER A 183 -9.56 9.82 0.50
N ILE A 184 -10.09 8.75 -0.09
CA ILE A 184 -10.88 7.75 0.63
C ILE A 184 -10.07 7.02 1.71
N ILE A 185 -8.74 6.91 1.55
CA ILE A 185 -7.86 6.31 2.55
C ILE A 185 -7.68 7.27 3.72
N HIS A 186 -7.47 8.54 3.41
CA HIS A 186 -7.34 9.56 4.43
C HIS A 186 -8.63 9.76 5.23
N SER A 187 -9.81 9.61 4.64
CA SER A 187 -11.06 9.70 5.40
C SER A 187 -11.28 8.53 6.37
N MET A 188 -10.60 7.39 6.17
CA MET A 188 -10.66 6.23 7.09
C MET A 188 -9.72 6.36 8.28
N PHE A 189 -8.54 6.95 8.07
CA PHE A 189 -7.44 6.91 9.06
C PHE A 189 -6.99 8.30 9.55
N GLY A 190 -7.48 9.37 8.92
CA GLY A 190 -7.04 10.76 9.12
C GLY A 190 -7.82 11.52 10.18
#